data_AF-W9DLR8-F1
#
_entry.id   AF-W9DLR8-F1
#
_cell.length_a   1.000
_cell.length_b   1.000
_cell.length_c   1.000
_cell.angle_alpha   90.00
_cell.angle_beta   90.00
_cell.angle_gamma   90.00
#
_symmetry.space_group_name_H-M   'P 1'
#
loop_
_entity.id
_entity.type
_entity.pdbx_description
1 polymer ?
#
loop_
_entity_poly.entity_id
_entity_poly.type
_entity_poly.pdbx_seq_one_letter_code
_entity_poly.pdbx_strand_id
1 'polypeptide(L)'
;MLSPYDDKCYCRHMATIHVARPDDLGPALREIRTAEGITQSALAQLADVGRQWLSTFEMGEKPSAPLDMVMRIIAALDVSVTLSRPAPPAPVDEEEPVDLDALIDGVDA
;
A
#
# COMPACT_ATOMS: atom_id res chain seq x y z
N MET A 1 -28.07 15.57 15.52
CA MET A 1 -28.45 14.60 14.47
C MET A 1 -27.23 14.43 13.58
N LEU A 2 -26.33 13.55 14.01
CA LEU A 2 -25.02 13.31 13.37
C LEU A 2 -25.24 12.32 12.23
N SER A 3 -24.76 12.67 11.04
CA SER A 3 -24.81 11.83 9.84
C SER A 3 -23.96 10.57 10.05
N PRO A 4 -24.50 9.35 9.90
CA PRO A 4 -23.78 8.10 10.14
C PRO A 4 -22.86 7.69 8.97
N TYR A 5 -22.42 8.64 8.12
CA TYR A 5 -21.73 8.35 6.87
C TYR A 5 -20.34 8.98 6.72
N ASP A 6 -19.69 9.35 7.83
CA ASP A 6 -18.32 9.88 7.88
C ASP A 6 -17.31 8.90 8.52
N ASP A 7 -17.60 7.59 8.48
CA ASP A 7 -16.76 6.52 9.06
C ASP A 7 -15.65 5.99 8.13
N LYS A 8 -15.11 6.85 7.25
CA LYS A 8 -13.98 6.49 6.36
C LYS A 8 -12.79 7.46 6.42
N CYS A 9 -12.61 8.09 7.58
CA CYS A 9 -11.34 8.57 8.09
C CYS A 9 -11.39 8.11 9.54
N TYR A 10 -10.61 7.16 10.04
CA TYR A 10 -9.17 7.26 10.23
C TYR A 10 -8.60 5.85 10.41
N CYS A 11 -7.87 5.38 9.41
CA CYS A 11 -6.68 4.56 9.61
C CYS A 11 -5.67 4.98 8.53
N ARG A 12 -5.25 6.26 8.56
CA ARG A 12 -3.99 6.68 7.90
C ARG A 12 -2.81 6.13 8.71
N HIS A 13 -2.83 4.82 8.93
CA HIS A 13 -1.63 4.07 9.27
C HIS A 13 -0.79 4.06 7.99
N MET A 14 0.52 4.20 8.12
CA MET A 14 1.45 3.99 7.02
C MET A 14 1.32 2.55 6.51
N ALA A 15 0.34 2.30 5.64
CA ALA A 15 0.10 1.01 5.06
C ALA A 15 1.10 0.83 3.93
N THR A 16 2.04 -0.08 4.11
CA THR A 16 2.89 -0.55 3.02
C THR A 16 2.00 -1.20 1.96
N ILE A 17 1.96 -0.62 0.76
CA ILE A 17 1.23 -1.21 -0.37
C ILE A 17 2.14 -2.24 -1.04
N HIS A 18 1.66 -3.48 -1.14
CA HIS A 18 2.35 -4.53 -1.89
C HIS A 18 1.94 -4.48 -3.36
N VAL A 19 2.90 -4.13 -4.21
CA VAL A 19 2.76 -4.12 -5.68
C VAL A 19 3.40 -5.39 -6.22
N ALA A 20 2.62 -6.28 -6.85
CA ALA A 20 3.11 -7.57 -7.35
C ALA A 20 3.45 -7.51 -8.84
N ARG A 21 2.77 -6.65 -9.59
CA ARG A 21 2.95 -6.48 -11.03
C ARG A 21 3.18 -5.02 -11.40
N PRO A 22 3.86 -4.73 -12.52
CA PRO A 22 4.12 -3.34 -12.94
C PRO A 22 2.85 -2.49 -13.14
N ASP A 23 1.76 -3.11 -13.58
CA ASP A 23 0.45 -2.48 -13.79
C ASP A 23 -0.28 -2.10 -12.49
N ASP A 24 0.11 -2.67 -11.34
CA ASP A 24 -0.49 -2.35 -10.04
C ASP A 24 0.01 -0.99 -9.49
N LEU A 25 1.17 -0.52 -9.95
CA LEU A 25 1.85 0.64 -9.37
C LEU A 25 1.10 1.95 -9.62
N GLY A 26 0.57 2.13 -10.83
CA GLY A 26 -0.20 3.31 -11.21
C GLY A 26 -1.47 3.50 -10.36
N PRO A 27 -2.34 2.47 -10.27
CA PRO A 27 -3.49 2.47 -9.37
C PRO A 27 -3.14 2.75 -7.91
N ALA A 28 -2.08 2.14 -7.38
CA ALA A 28 -1.62 2.40 -6.00
C ALA A 28 -1.24 3.88 -5.77
N LEU A 29 -0.48 4.48 -6.70
CA LEU A 29 -0.12 5.90 -6.61
C LEU A 29 -1.32 6.83 -6.84
N ARG A 30 -2.30 6.42 -7.64
CA ARG A 30 -3.56 7.15 -7.82
C ARG A 30 -4.34 7.24 -6.52
N GLU A 31 -4.45 6.15 -5.77
CA GLU A 31 -5.14 6.13 -4.48
C GLU A 31 -4.52 7.14 -3.50
N ILE A 32 -3.18 7.13 -3.39
CA ILE A 32 -2.43 8.09 -2.59
C ILE A 32 -2.72 9.52 -3.05
N ARG A 33 -2.58 9.82 -4.36
CA ARG A 33 -2.87 11.15 -4.91
C ARG A 33 -4.28 11.61 -4.54
N THR A 34 -5.29 10.75 -4.69
CA THR A 34 -6.69 11.09 -4.41
C THR A 34 -6.95 11.31 -2.92
N ALA A 35 -6.32 10.53 -2.05
CA ALA A 35 -6.42 10.69 -0.60
C ALA A 35 -5.83 12.03 -0.13
N GLU A 36 -4.83 12.56 -0.85
CA GLU A 36 -4.22 13.86 -0.56
C GLU A 36 -4.90 15.04 -1.27
N GLY A 37 -5.97 14.78 -2.04
CA GLY A 37 -6.69 15.83 -2.77
C GLY A 37 -5.89 16.47 -3.91
N ILE A 38 -4.77 15.88 -4.32
CA ILE A 38 -3.93 16.39 -5.40
C ILE A 38 -4.60 16.07 -6.75
N THR A 39 -4.73 17.06 -7.63
CA THR A 39 -5.29 16.82 -8.97
C THR A 39 -4.26 16.16 -9.89
N GLN A 40 -4.70 15.44 -10.93
CA GLN A 40 -3.78 14.90 -11.94
C GLN A 40 -2.95 16.00 -12.63
N SER A 41 -3.53 17.18 -12.88
CA SER A 41 -2.77 18.33 -13.42
C SER A 41 -1.62 18.74 -12.51
N ALA A 42 -1.89 18.83 -11.21
CA ALA A 42 -0.92 19.29 -10.23
C ALA A 42 0.22 18.27 -10.09
N LEU A 43 -0.11 16.98 -9.94
CA LEU A 43 0.90 15.93 -9.86
C LEU A 43 1.74 15.85 -11.14
N ALA A 44 1.11 15.97 -12.31
CA ALA A 44 1.83 15.96 -13.59
C ALA A 44 2.84 17.11 -13.70
N GLN A 45 2.49 18.31 -13.23
CA GLN A 45 3.43 19.43 -13.17
C GLN A 45 4.55 19.19 -12.16
N LEU A 46 4.24 18.72 -10.96
CA LEU A 46 5.24 18.45 -9.92
C LEU A 46 6.24 17.37 -10.33
N ALA A 47 5.77 16.33 -11.03
CA ALA A 47 6.61 15.22 -11.50
C ALA A 47 7.26 15.47 -12.87
N ASP A 48 6.99 16.62 -13.52
CA ASP A 48 7.44 16.93 -14.88
C ASP A 48 7.08 15.84 -15.90
N VAL A 49 5.81 15.44 -15.91
CA VAL A 49 5.26 14.44 -16.84
C VAL A 49 4.02 14.97 -17.56
N GLY A 50 3.69 14.37 -18.70
CA GLY A 50 2.46 14.72 -19.41
C GLY A 50 1.20 14.29 -18.64
N ARG A 51 0.19 15.17 -18.52
CA ARG A 51 -1.09 14.84 -17.85
C ARG A 51 -1.78 13.60 -18.44
N GLN A 52 -1.83 13.49 -19.77
CA GLN A 52 -2.41 12.33 -20.45
C GLN A 52 -1.61 11.06 -20.15
N TRP A 53 -0.28 11.18 -20.13
CA TRP A 53 0.60 10.07 -19.77
C TRP A 53 0.34 9.62 -18.32
N LEU A 54 0.25 10.56 -17.37
CA LEU A 54 -0.05 10.29 -15.96
C LEU A 54 -1.42 9.60 -15.83
N SER A 55 -2.44 10.07 -16.57
CA SER A 55 -3.75 9.42 -16.55
C SER A 55 -3.69 7.98 -17.01
N THR A 56 -3.00 7.67 -18.12
CA THR A 56 -2.85 6.28 -18.61
C THR A 56 -2.05 5.41 -17.65
N PHE A 57 -1.02 5.99 -17.01
CA PHE A 57 -0.25 5.29 -15.99
C PHE A 57 -1.10 4.96 -14.76
N GLU A 58 -1.85 5.92 -14.22
CA GLU A 58 -2.75 5.73 -13.07
C GLU A 58 -3.87 4.70 -13.32
N MET A 59 -4.17 4.39 -14.58
CA MET A 59 -5.15 3.35 -14.97
C MET A 59 -4.52 1.96 -15.12
N GLY A 60 -3.21 1.81 -14.90
CA GLY A 60 -2.48 0.54 -15.05
C GLY A 60 -2.12 0.20 -16.50
N GLU A 61 -2.31 1.12 -17.45
CA GLU A 61 -2.13 0.86 -18.88
C GLU A 61 -0.67 1.02 -19.37
N LYS A 62 0.26 1.29 -18.45
CA LYS A 62 1.69 1.51 -18.75
C LYS A 62 2.59 0.53 -17.97
N PRO A 63 2.55 -0.78 -18.27
CA PRO A 63 3.39 -1.77 -17.61
C PRO A 63 4.89 -1.55 -17.84
N SER A 64 5.25 -0.88 -18.95
CA SER A 64 6.63 -0.49 -19.29
C SER A 64 6.90 1.00 -19.03
N ALA A 65 6.24 1.60 -18.03
CA ALA A 65 6.50 2.99 -17.65
C ALA A 65 7.99 3.18 -17.30
N PRO A 66 8.67 4.22 -17.84
CA PRO A 66 10.05 4.50 -17.50
C PRO A 66 10.21 4.71 -15.98
N LEU A 67 11.15 3.99 -15.38
CA LEU A 67 11.35 4.03 -13.92
C LEU A 67 11.66 5.44 -13.41
N ASP A 68 12.38 6.26 -14.18
CA ASP A 68 12.67 7.65 -13.84
C ASP A 68 11.41 8.50 -13.68
N MET A 69 10.41 8.32 -14.57
CA MET A 69 9.13 9.02 -14.50
C MET A 69 8.34 8.58 -13.27
N VAL A 70 8.34 7.27 -13.01
CA VAL A 70 7.70 6.67 -11.83
C VAL A 70 8.32 7.22 -10.55
N MET A 71 9.65 7.28 -10.44
CA MET A 71 10.36 7.82 -9.28
C MET A 71 10.08 9.31 -9.05
N ARG A 72 9.90 10.09 -10.11
CA ARG A 72 9.48 11.50 -9.99
C ARG A 72 8.07 11.65 -9.42
N ILE A 73 7.14 10.79 -9.82
CA ILE A 73 5.78 10.77 -9.25
C ILE A 73 5.81 10.41 -7.77
N ILE A 74 6.58 9.37 -7.41
CA ILE A 74 6.77 8.94 -6.02
C ILE A 74 7.32 10.09 -5.17
N ALA A 75 8.35 10.77 -5.66
CA ALA A 75 8.93 11.94 -4.98
C ALA A 75 7.94 13.11 -4.86
N ALA A 76 7.15 13.37 -5.91
CA ALA A 76 6.14 14.44 -5.91
C ALA A 76 4.97 14.16 -4.96
N LEU A 77 4.73 12.90 -4.59
CA LEU A 77 3.73 12.49 -3.60
C LEU A 77 4.31 12.31 -2.19
N ASP A 78 5.60 12.61 -1.98
CA ASP A 78 6.30 12.37 -0.70
C ASP A 78 6.18 10.91 -0.21
N VAL A 79 6.23 9.96 -1.14
CA VAL A 79 6.17 8.51 -0.88
C VAL A 79 7.57 7.90 -1.00
N SER A 80 7.83 6.82 -0.27
CA SER A 80 9.06 6.03 -0.37
C SER A 80 8.83 4.66 -0.98
N VAL A 81 9.78 4.16 -1.77
CA VAL A 81 9.83 2.75 -2.19
C VAL A 81 10.78 1.99 -1.29
N THR A 82 10.33 0.86 -0.76
CA THR A 82 11.14 -0.04 0.07
C THR A 82 11.27 -1.40 -0.62
N LEU A 83 12.50 -1.88 -0.73
CA LEU A 83 12.77 -3.25 -1.17
C LEU A 83 13.02 -4.10 0.07
N SER A 84 12.15 -5.07 0.30
CA SER A 84 12.25 -6.01 1.41
C SER A 84 12.34 -7.43 0.88
N ARG A 85 13.23 -8.25 1.45
CA ARG A 85 13.19 -9.70 1.29
C ARG A 85 12.29 -10.26 2.40
N PRO A 86 11.33 -11.16 2.11
CA PRO A 86 10.66 -11.87 3.18
C PRO A 86 11.72 -12.61 4.01
N ALA A 87 11.70 -12.40 5.33
CA ALA A 87 12.51 -13.22 6.21
C ALA A 87 12.13 -14.69 5.97
N PRO A 88 13.09 -15.63 5.98
CA PRO A 88 12.73 -17.02 6.15
C PRO A 88 11.76 -17.11 7.33
N PRO A 89 10.72 -17.97 7.26
CA PRO A 89 9.96 -18.24 8.47
C PRO A 89 10.99 -18.53 9.56
N ALA A 90 10.88 -17.84 10.70
CA ALA A 90 11.75 -18.15 11.81
C ALA A 90 11.72 -19.67 11.99
N PRO A 91 12.86 -20.33 12.28
CA PRO A 91 12.76 -21.70 12.75
C PRO A 91 11.70 -21.65 13.84
N VAL A 92 10.61 -22.40 13.64
CA VAL A 92 9.68 -22.63 14.73
C VAL A 92 10.57 -23.21 15.81
N ASP A 93 10.81 -22.44 16.86
CA ASP A 93 11.24 -23.05 18.10
C ASP A 93 10.18 -24.13 18.33
N GLU A 94 10.60 -25.39 18.33
CA GLU A 94 9.76 -26.51 18.71
C GLU A 94 9.42 -26.28 20.19
N GLU A 95 8.55 -25.30 20.48
CA GLU A 95 7.74 -25.31 21.68
C GLU A 95 7.07 -26.66 21.62
N GLU A 96 7.40 -27.53 22.58
CA GLU A 96 6.74 -28.82 22.73
C GLU A 96 5.24 -28.58 22.49
N PRO A 97 4.58 -29.42 21.66
CA PRO A 97 3.19 -29.22 21.33
C PRO A 97 2.42 -28.98 22.63
N VAL A 98 1.90 -27.77 22.80
CA VAL A 98 1.14 -27.42 23.99
C VAL A 98 -0.05 -28.36 24.00
N ASP A 99 -0.08 -29.28 24.95
CA ASP A 99 -1.18 -30.22 25.11
C ASP A 99 -2.40 -29.43 25.63
N LEU A 100 -3.26 -29.00 24.71
CA LEU A 100 -4.48 -28.26 25.03
C LEU A 100 -5.46 -29.10 25.85
N ASP A 101 -5.42 -30.43 25.74
CA ASP A 101 -6.31 -31.30 26.48
C ASP A 101 -5.95 -31.28 27.98
N ALA A 102 -4.65 -31.21 28.31
CA ALA A 102 -4.18 -31.11 29.70
C ALA A 102 -4.54 -29.80 30.43
N LEU A 103 -4.88 -28.72 29.70
CA LEU A 103 -5.23 -27.41 30.26
C LEU A 103 -6.74 -27.22 30.48
N ILE A 104 -7.59 -27.98 29.77
CA ILE A 104 -9.05 -27.85 29.85
C ILE A 104 -9.61 -28.63 31.06
N ASP A 105 -8.92 -29.67 31.52
CA ASP A 105 -9.33 -30.49 32.66
C ASP A 105 -9.17 -29.80 34.04
N GLY A 106 -8.69 -28.55 34.08
CA GLY A 106 -8.49 -27.77 35.31
C GLY A 106 -9.68 -26.93 35.76
N VAL A 107 -10.79 -26.88 35.01
CA VAL A 107 -11.98 -26.08 35.36
C VAL A 107 -13.15 -27.01 35.67
N ASP A 108 -13.06 -27.74 36.77
CA ASP A 108 -14.21 -28.29 37.47
C ASP A 108 -13.83 -28.61 38.94
N ALA A 109 -14.04 -27.62 39.83
CA ALA A 109 -14.26 -27.79 41.27
C ALA A 109 -14.83 -26.51 41.89
#